data_AF-A0A834LBD7-F1
#
_entry.id   AF-A0A834LBD7-F1
#
_cell.length_a   1.000
_cell.length_b   1.000
_cell.length_c   1.000
_cell.angle_alpha   90.00
_cell.angle_beta   90.00
_cell.angle_gamma   90.00
#
_symmetry.space_group_name_H-M   'P 1'
#
loop_
_entity.id
_entity.type
_entity.pdbx_description
1 polymer ?
#
loop_
_entity_poly.entity_id
_entity_poly.type
_entity_poly.pdbx_seq_one_letter_code
_entity_poly.pdbx_strand_id
1 'polypeptide(L)'
;MCKVRSAFRCCQTNIIAIQCFWRQKLAERELRRLKQEANETGALRLAKTKLEKQLEDLTWRFQLEKKLRLSNEEAKSIEISKLQKTVESLRLGLDAAKMATVNECNKNAVLQKQMELSMKEKYAMEGEMVVVAELRNENASFKNFINALEKKNSILEQELVKAKEYTNDTMKKLWEVEKTCSQLQQKLQSFEEKLCSLEDENHVLRQKTLFASPKSNRPGVVKPFLEVTCHSFIWTKLTTEKHQENDEFLSRCIKEDLGFKDGKPVAACVIYKCLVQWHAFDSERTSIFDYIIEGINEVLKVGDENVTLPYWLSNTSALLCFLQKNSRSNGLLTATSQRSAGSSGMNGRISQLLGT
;
A
#
# COMPACT_ATOMS: atom_id res chain seq x y z
N MET A 1 97.18 87.24 107.39
CA MET A 1 97.31 85.77 107.27
C MET A 1 95.97 85.02 107.38
N CYS A 2 95.27 85.02 108.53
CA CYS A 2 94.14 84.09 108.75
C CYS A 2 92.95 84.21 107.77
N LYS A 3 92.48 85.43 107.45
CA LYS A 3 91.31 85.65 106.56
C LYS A 3 91.47 85.05 105.14
N VAL A 4 92.69 85.03 104.61
CA VAL A 4 92.98 84.45 103.28
C VAL A 4 92.90 82.92 103.33
N ARG A 5 93.40 82.30 104.41
CA ARG A 5 93.32 80.85 104.62
C ARG A 5 91.88 80.36 104.81
N SER A 6 91.03 81.12 105.49
CA SER A 6 89.60 80.78 105.63
C SER A 6 88.84 80.95 104.32
N ALA A 7 89.10 82.01 103.55
CA ALA A 7 88.51 82.20 102.23
C ALA A 7 88.90 81.06 101.26
N PHE A 8 90.19 80.71 101.20
CA PHE A 8 90.68 79.59 100.38
C PHE A 8 90.01 78.25 100.76
N ARG A 9 89.90 77.94 102.05
CA ARG A 9 89.20 76.73 102.52
C ARG A 9 87.72 76.74 102.15
N CYS A 10 87.04 77.89 102.25
CA CYS A 10 85.65 78.03 101.82
C CYS A 10 85.50 77.78 100.31
N CYS A 11 86.35 78.39 99.48
CA CYS A 11 86.38 78.13 98.04
C CYS A 11 86.65 76.65 97.72
N GLN A 12 87.60 76.02 98.41
CA GLN A 12 87.91 74.59 98.24
C GLN A 12 86.71 73.71 98.59
N THR A 13 86.05 73.95 99.74
CA THR A 13 84.83 73.22 100.12
C THR A 13 83.71 73.42 99.11
N ASN A 14 83.50 74.64 98.60
CA ASN A 14 82.48 74.93 97.60
C ASN A 14 82.77 74.23 96.25
N ILE A 15 84.04 74.21 95.81
CA ILE A 15 84.47 73.48 94.61
C ILE A 15 84.22 71.97 94.79
N ILE A 16 84.57 71.40 95.94
CA ILE A 16 84.32 69.98 96.26
C ILE A 16 82.81 69.70 96.26
N ALA A 17 82.00 70.54 96.89
CA ALA A 17 80.54 70.40 96.93
C ALA A 17 79.92 70.42 95.52
N ILE A 18 80.35 71.38 94.67
CA ILE A 18 79.93 71.46 93.26
C ILE A 18 80.36 70.22 92.49
N GLN A 19 81.60 69.75 92.63
CA GLN A 19 82.07 68.53 91.96
C GLN A 19 81.30 67.29 92.41
N CYS A 20 81.00 67.15 93.71
CA CYS A 20 80.21 66.05 94.24
C CYS A 20 78.76 66.09 93.72
N PHE A 21 78.14 67.27 93.66
CA PHE A 21 76.81 67.46 93.08
C PHE A 21 76.77 67.07 91.59
N TRP A 22 77.78 67.46 90.80
CA TRP A 22 77.87 67.05 89.39
C TRP A 22 78.11 65.55 89.23
N ARG A 23 78.96 64.93 90.07
CA ARG A 23 79.16 63.47 90.09
C ARG A 23 77.86 62.72 90.40
N GLN A 24 77.11 63.17 91.42
CA GLN A 24 75.79 62.61 91.75
C GLN A 24 74.81 62.76 90.58
N LYS A 25 74.68 63.96 90.01
CA LYS A 25 73.76 64.23 88.89
C LYS A 25 74.08 63.40 87.65
N LEU A 26 75.37 63.11 87.40
CA LEU A 26 75.80 62.21 86.33
C LEU A 26 75.43 60.75 86.64
N ALA A 27 75.74 60.27 87.86
CA ALA A 27 75.40 58.92 88.30
C ALA A 27 73.88 58.66 88.29
N GLU A 28 73.06 59.64 88.65
CA GLU A 28 71.60 59.51 88.56
C GLU A 28 71.07 59.47 87.12
N ARG A 29 71.69 60.22 86.18
CA ARG A 29 71.35 60.12 84.75
C ARG A 29 71.68 58.74 84.22
N GLU A 30 72.86 58.22 84.57
CA GLU A 30 73.29 56.88 84.17
C GLU A 30 72.39 55.79 84.77
N LEU A 31 72.01 55.90 86.05
CA LEU A 31 71.05 54.99 86.67
C LEU A 31 69.67 55.04 85.99
N ARG A 32 69.19 56.22 85.56
CA ARG A 32 67.94 56.34 84.80
C ARG A 32 68.05 55.67 83.43
N ARG A 33 69.17 55.87 82.70
CA ARG A 33 69.46 55.21 81.42
C ARG A 33 69.46 53.69 81.55
N LEU A 34 70.24 53.15 82.50
CA LEU A 34 70.33 51.71 82.74
C LEU A 34 69.01 51.08 83.18
N LYS A 35 68.19 51.80 83.98
CA LYS A 35 66.83 51.34 84.32
C LYS A 35 65.90 51.29 83.11
N GLN A 36 65.98 52.27 82.22
CA GLN A 36 65.19 52.26 80.99
C GLN A 36 65.60 51.09 80.08
N GLU A 37 66.90 50.90 79.83
CA GLU A 37 67.43 49.79 79.02
C GLU A 37 67.07 48.41 79.60
N ALA A 38 67.10 48.26 80.93
CA ALA A 38 66.65 47.03 81.60
C ALA A 38 65.14 46.78 81.43
N ASN A 39 64.32 47.83 81.55
CA ASN A 39 62.86 47.75 81.36
C ASN A 39 62.50 47.43 79.90
N GLU A 40 63.16 48.08 78.94
CA GLU A 40 63.01 47.82 77.50
C GLU A 40 63.41 46.38 77.15
N THR A 41 64.52 45.90 77.71
CA THR A 41 64.94 44.48 77.57
C THR A 41 63.89 43.51 78.14
N GLY A 42 63.27 43.85 79.27
CA GLY A 42 62.18 43.08 79.87
C GLY A 42 60.93 43.05 78.97
N ALA A 43 60.50 44.21 78.47
CA ALA A 43 59.37 44.35 77.57
C ALA A 43 59.58 43.59 76.25
N LEU A 44 60.76 43.71 75.64
CA LEU A 44 61.15 42.98 74.44
C LEU A 44 61.16 41.46 74.67
N ARG A 45 61.64 41.00 75.83
CA ARG A 45 61.61 39.56 76.20
C ARG A 45 60.17 39.03 76.30
N LEU A 46 59.27 39.78 76.96
CA LEU A 46 57.86 39.41 77.06
C LEU A 46 57.16 39.40 75.69
N ALA A 47 57.43 40.40 74.84
CA ALA A 47 56.91 40.45 73.47
C ALA A 47 57.43 39.28 72.63
N LYS A 48 58.73 38.98 72.70
CA LYS A 48 59.35 37.82 72.04
C LYS A 48 58.68 36.51 72.46
N THR A 49 58.59 36.23 73.76
CA THR A 49 57.95 35.00 74.27
C THR A 49 56.46 34.90 73.94
N LYS A 50 55.76 36.03 73.82
CA LYS A 50 54.38 36.04 73.31
C LYS A 50 54.32 35.66 71.83
N LEU A 51 55.19 36.22 70.99
CA LEU A 51 55.26 35.91 69.56
C LEU A 51 55.71 34.46 69.31
N GLU A 52 56.67 33.94 70.09
CA GLU A 52 57.09 32.53 70.04
C GLU A 52 55.90 31.58 70.28
N LYS A 53 55.12 31.82 71.35
CA LYS A 53 53.90 31.04 71.63
C LYS A 53 52.83 31.17 70.54
N GLN A 54 52.65 32.35 69.97
CA GLN A 54 51.72 32.55 68.86
C GLN A 54 52.17 31.84 67.57
N LEU A 55 53.48 31.79 67.31
CA LEU A 55 54.06 31.08 66.18
C LEU A 55 53.91 29.56 66.34
N GLU A 56 54.14 29.02 67.54
CA GLU A 56 53.89 27.61 67.87
C GLU A 56 52.42 27.24 67.67
N ASP A 57 51.50 28.02 68.25
CA ASP A 57 50.04 27.83 68.15
C ASP A 57 49.55 27.91 66.68
N LEU A 58 50.02 28.88 65.90
CA LEU A 58 49.73 28.95 64.46
C LEU A 58 50.32 27.76 63.68
N THR A 59 51.51 27.30 64.03
CA THR A 59 52.13 26.12 63.42
C THR A 59 51.30 24.86 63.69
N TRP A 60 50.81 24.67 64.91
CA TRP A 60 49.92 23.57 65.26
C TRP A 60 48.58 23.64 64.52
N ARG A 61 47.93 24.82 64.46
CA ARG A 61 46.69 25.01 63.68
C ARG A 61 46.90 24.70 62.19
N PHE A 62 47.99 25.18 61.59
CA PHE A 62 48.31 24.92 60.19
C PHE A 62 48.50 23.42 59.91
N GLN A 63 49.22 22.70 60.78
CA GLN A 63 49.40 21.25 60.64
C GLN A 63 48.10 20.46 60.81
N LEU A 64 47.24 20.86 61.74
CA LEU A 64 45.92 20.25 61.95
C LEU A 64 45.01 20.47 60.73
N GLU A 65 44.90 21.71 60.25
CA GLU A 65 44.13 22.07 59.06
C GLU A 65 44.62 21.30 57.81
N LYS A 66 45.94 21.18 57.64
CA LYS A 66 46.53 20.39 56.55
C LYS A 66 46.11 18.91 56.62
N LYS A 67 46.13 18.30 57.81
CA LYS A 67 45.67 16.91 58.01
C LYS A 67 44.17 16.76 57.74
N LEU A 68 43.35 17.70 58.21
CA LEU A 68 41.90 17.69 58.01
C LEU A 68 41.55 17.81 56.52
N ARG A 69 42.19 18.71 55.78
CA ARG A 69 41.98 18.85 54.33
C ARG A 69 42.38 17.60 53.56
N LEU A 70 43.53 16.98 53.88
CA LEU A 70 43.97 15.75 53.23
C LEU A 70 42.99 14.60 53.47
N SER A 71 42.54 14.38 54.72
CA SER A 71 41.57 13.34 55.04
C SER A 71 40.20 13.57 54.39
N ASN A 72 39.75 14.82 54.31
CA ASN A 72 38.52 15.21 53.62
C ASN A 72 38.60 15.00 52.10
N GLU A 73 39.76 15.29 51.48
CA GLU A 73 39.97 15.07 50.05
C GLU A 73 40.08 13.57 49.72
N GLU A 74 40.71 12.78 50.59
CA GLU A 74 40.74 11.32 50.49
C GLU A 74 39.33 10.72 50.60
N ALA A 75 38.52 11.18 51.57
CA ALA A 75 37.13 10.77 51.71
C ALA A 75 36.28 11.07 50.46
N LYS A 76 36.42 12.29 49.90
CA LYS A 76 35.78 12.66 48.63
C LYS A 76 36.25 11.81 47.45
N SER A 77 37.55 11.54 47.34
CA SER A 77 38.10 10.68 46.29
C SER A 77 37.53 9.26 46.35
N ILE A 78 37.36 8.71 47.56
CA ILE A 78 36.70 7.42 47.78
C ILE A 78 35.22 7.46 47.38
N GLU A 79 34.48 8.53 47.72
CA GLU A 79 33.08 8.71 47.33
C GLU A 79 32.91 8.85 45.81
N ILE A 80 33.75 9.69 45.17
CA ILE A 80 33.79 9.85 43.71
C ILE A 80 34.06 8.50 43.03
N SER A 81 35.02 7.70 43.54
CA SER A 81 35.28 6.36 42.99
C SER A 81 34.09 5.41 43.13
N LYS A 82 33.33 5.49 44.23
CA LYS A 82 32.09 4.71 44.40
C LYS A 82 31.01 5.16 43.41
N LEU A 83 30.80 6.47 43.26
CA LEU A 83 29.83 7.03 42.32
C LEU A 83 30.19 6.73 40.86
N GLN A 84 31.47 6.78 40.49
CA GLN A 84 31.94 6.37 39.16
C GLN A 84 31.62 4.89 38.88
N LYS A 85 31.83 4.00 39.86
CA LYS A 85 31.50 2.56 39.74
C LYS A 85 29.99 2.31 39.61
N THR A 86 29.14 3.04 40.33
CA THR A 86 27.69 2.87 40.18
C THR A 86 27.20 3.42 38.84
N VAL A 87 27.73 4.55 38.38
CA VAL A 87 27.42 5.11 37.05
C VAL A 87 27.82 4.15 35.93
N GLU A 88 29.02 3.57 35.96
CA GLU A 88 29.47 2.63 34.93
C GLU A 88 28.65 1.32 34.95
N SER A 89 28.28 0.82 36.13
CA SER A 89 27.37 -0.33 36.27
C SER A 89 25.98 -0.05 35.67
N LEU A 90 25.39 1.12 35.97
CA LEU A 90 24.10 1.54 35.39
C LEU A 90 24.19 1.75 33.88
N ARG A 91 25.31 2.26 33.36
CA ARG A 91 25.57 2.41 31.93
C ARG A 91 25.60 1.04 31.22
N LEU A 92 26.34 0.07 31.77
CA LEU A 92 26.38 -1.29 31.23
C LEU A 92 24.99 -1.94 31.26
N GLY A 93 24.21 -1.74 32.33
CA GLY A 93 22.83 -2.19 32.41
C GLY A 93 21.92 -1.54 31.38
N LEU A 94 22.06 -0.23 31.14
CA LEU A 94 21.33 0.50 30.11
C LEU A 94 21.68 0.01 28.70
N ASP A 95 22.96 -0.22 28.40
CA ASP A 95 23.37 -0.69 27.08
C ASP A 95 22.96 -2.15 26.84
N ALA A 96 22.97 -3.01 27.87
CA ALA A 96 22.37 -4.34 27.82
C ALA A 96 20.85 -4.29 27.57
N ALA A 97 20.13 -3.39 28.24
CA ALA A 97 18.69 -3.20 28.04
C ALA A 97 18.37 -2.70 26.61
N LYS A 98 19.15 -1.76 26.06
CA LYS A 98 19.03 -1.33 24.65
C LYS A 98 19.25 -2.49 23.68
N MET A 99 20.27 -3.32 23.91
CA MET A 99 20.52 -4.49 23.05
C MET A 99 19.38 -5.51 23.13
N ALA A 100 18.77 -5.69 24.31
CA ALA A 100 17.59 -6.53 24.47
C ALA A 100 16.38 -5.98 23.70
N THR A 101 16.06 -4.68 23.82
CA THR A 101 14.93 -4.08 23.09
C THR A 101 15.13 -4.10 21.57
N VAL A 102 16.35 -3.86 21.07
CA VAL A 102 16.66 -4.01 19.64
C VAL A 102 16.47 -5.45 19.15
N ASN A 103 16.87 -6.45 19.94
CA ASN A 103 16.65 -7.86 19.62
C ASN A 103 15.16 -8.22 19.59
N GLU A 104 14.36 -7.71 20.52
CA GLU A 104 12.91 -7.88 20.55
C GLU A 104 12.22 -7.18 19.36
N CYS A 105 12.59 -5.94 19.04
CA CYS A 105 12.11 -5.24 17.85
C CYS A 105 12.42 -6.01 16.56
N ASN A 106 13.64 -6.57 16.43
CA ASN A 106 14.02 -7.37 15.27
C ASN A 106 13.19 -8.66 15.15
N LYS A 107 12.94 -9.37 16.26
CA LYS A 107 12.04 -10.54 16.29
C LYS A 107 10.61 -10.16 15.91
N ASN A 108 10.09 -9.07 16.46
CA ASN A 108 8.75 -8.57 16.15
C ASN A 108 8.61 -8.18 14.68
N ALA A 109 9.63 -7.55 14.07
CA ALA A 109 9.64 -7.23 12.65
C ALA A 109 9.62 -8.48 11.75
N VAL A 110 10.30 -9.57 12.15
CA VAL A 110 10.24 -10.87 11.45
C VAL A 110 8.85 -11.50 11.60
N LEU A 111 8.29 -11.53 12.81
CA LEU A 111 6.94 -12.06 13.06
C LEU A 111 5.87 -11.27 12.30
N GLN A 112 5.99 -9.95 12.21
CA GLN A 112 5.07 -9.10 11.45
C GLN A 112 5.13 -9.40 9.94
N LYS A 113 6.33 -9.57 9.38
CA LYS A 113 6.49 -10.02 7.97
C LYS A 113 5.89 -11.41 7.74
N GLN A 114 6.11 -12.35 8.65
CA GLN A 114 5.54 -13.70 8.56
C GLN A 114 4.00 -13.68 8.62
N MET A 115 3.44 -12.84 9.49
CA MET A 115 1.99 -12.64 9.58
C MET A 115 1.42 -11.99 8.32
N GLU A 116 2.12 -11.03 7.72
CA GLU A 116 1.71 -10.40 6.45
C GLU A 116 1.72 -11.39 5.28
N LEU A 117 2.75 -12.25 5.18
CA LEU A 117 2.80 -13.33 4.20
C LEU A 117 1.64 -14.31 4.39
N SER A 118 1.41 -14.77 5.63
CA SER A 118 0.32 -15.69 5.94
C SER A 118 -1.07 -15.08 5.68
N MET A 119 -1.25 -13.77 5.87
CA MET A 119 -2.48 -13.08 5.45
C MET A 119 -2.65 -13.09 3.93
N LYS A 120 -1.60 -12.84 3.15
CA LYS A 120 -1.66 -12.90 1.67
C LYS A 120 -1.97 -14.31 1.17
N GLU A 121 -1.35 -15.34 1.75
CA GLU A 121 -1.67 -16.75 1.50
C GLU A 121 -3.14 -17.05 1.83
N LYS A 122 -3.65 -16.58 2.97
CA LYS A 122 -5.07 -16.75 3.32
C LYS A 122 -5.99 -16.10 2.30
N TYR A 123 -5.72 -14.85 1.87
CA TYR A 123 -6.55 -14.18 0.86
C TYR A 123 -6.53 -14.90 -0.49
N ALA A 124 -5.40 -15.47 -0.90
CA ALA A 124 -5.32 -16.30 -2.11
C ALA A 124 -6.17 -17.57 -1.97
N MET A 125 -6.04 -18.29 -0.86
CA MET A 125 -6.83 -19.50 -0.56
C MET A 125 -8.34 -19.21 -0.47
N GLU A 126 -8.73 -18.07 0.09
CA GLU A 126 -10.14 -17.62 0.15
C GLU A 126 -10.69 -17.38 -1.28
N GLY A 127 -9.89 -16.79 -2.18
CA GLY A 127 -10.21 -16.62 -3.60
C GLY A 127 -10.33 -17.96 -4.35
N GLU A 128 -9.38 -18.87 -4.18
CA GLU A 128 -9.46 -20.23 -4.75
C GLU A 128 -10.71 -20.99 -4.26
N MET A 129 -11.08 -20.83 -2.98
CA MET A 129 -12.26 -21.46 -2.42
C MET A 129 -13.57 -20.95 -3.05
N VAL A 130 -13.63 -19.68 -3.45
CA VAL A 130 -14.77 -19.12 -4.21
C VAL A 130 -14.89 -19.79 -5.58
N VAL A 131 -13.78 -19.88 -6.34
CA VAL A 131 -13.76 -20.55 -7.66
C VAL A 131 -14.16 -22.03 -7.54
N VAL A 132 -13.68 -22.73 -6.51
CA VAL A 132 -14.08 -24.13 -6.24
C VAL A 132 -15.57 -24.23 -5.91
N ALA A 133 -16.17 -23.24 -5.22
CA ALA A 133 -17.61 -23.21 -4.95
C ALA A 133 -18.45 -22.96 -6.21
N GLU A 134 -17.98 -22.09 -7.11
CA GLU A 134 -18.61 -21.85 -8.42
C GLU A 134 -18.59 -23.12 -9.30
N LEU A 135 -17.42 -23.73 -9.48
CA LEU A 135 -17.28 -25.01 -10.21
C LEU A 135 -18.11 -26.13 -9.57
N ARG A 136 -18.31 -26.13 -8.25
CA ARG A 136 -19.19 -27.09 -7.55
C ARG A 136 -20.66 -26.86 -7.88
N ASN A 137 -21.10 -25.61 -8.00
CA ASN A 137 -22.46 -25.26 -8.42
C ASN A 137 -22.71 -25.62 -9.90
N GLU A 138 -21.75 -25.37 -10.78
CA GLU A 138 -21.80 -25.81 -12.18
C GLU A 138 -21.87 -27.33 -12.30
N ASN A 139 -21.01 -28.06 -11.58
CA ASN A 139 -21.07 -29.53 -11.56
C ASN A 139 -22.43 -30.06 -11.05
N ALA A 140 -23.05 -29.38 -10.08
CA ALA A 140 -24.41 -29.70 -9.64
C ALA A 140 -25.46 -29.43 -10.73
N SER A 141 -25.32 -28.36 -11.50
CA SER A 141 -26.22 -28.03 -12.62
C SER A 141 -26.07 -29.04 -13.78
N PHE A 142 -24.85 -29.39 -14.17
CA PHE A 142 -24.57 -30.43 -15.16
C PHE A 142 -25.11 -31.80 -14.73
N LYS A 143 -24.92 -32.18 -13.46
CA LYS A 143 -25.47 -33.43 -12.90
C LYS A 143 -27.00 -33.46 -12.98
N ASN A 144 -27.67 -32.34 -12.70
CA ASN A 144 -29.12 -32.22 -12.86
C ASN A 144 -29.56 -32.34 -14.33
N PHE A 145 -28.79 -31.77 -15.27
CA PHE A 145 -29.06 -31.87 -16.71
C PHE A 145 -28.86 -33.31 -17.23
N ILE A 146 -27.81 -34.00 -16.81
CA ILE A 146 -27.57 -35.43 -17.12
C ILE A 146 -28.73 -36.28 -16.60
N ASN A 147 -29.11 -36.16 -15.33
CA ASN A 147 -30.27 -36.87 -14.76
C ASN A 147 -31.59 -36.60 -15.53
N ALA A 148 -31.75 -35.39 -16.09
CA ALA A 148 -32.92 -35.05 -16.89
C ALA A 148 -32.88 -35.66 -18.31
N LEU A 149 -31.69 -35.74 -18.92
CA LEU A 149 -31.48 -36.44 -20.19
C LEU A 149 -31.66 -37.96 -20.04
N GLU A 150 -31.11 -38.57 -18.99
CA GLU A 150 -31.29 -40.01 -18.70
C GLU A 150 -32.78 -40.39 -18.58
N LYS A 151 -33.57 -39.58 -17.85
CA LYS A 151 -35.02 -39.76 -17.76
C LYS A 151 -35.70 -39.66 -19.13
N LYS A 152 -35.34 -38.69 -19.97
CA LYS A 152 -35.87 -38.58 -21.34
C LYS A 152 -35.48 -39.78 -22.19
N ASN A 153 -34.23 -40.26 -22.08
CA ASN A 153 -33.74 -41.40 -22.85
C ASN A 153 -34.48 -42.68 -22.47
N SER A 154 -34.71 -42.91 -21.17
CA SER A 154 -35.53 -44.04 -20.69
C SER A 154 -36.98 -44.00 -21.18
N ILE A 155 -37.58 -42.80 -21.29
CA ILE A 155 -38.92 -42.63 -21.89
C ILE A 155 -38.89 -42.98 -23.38
N LEU A 156 -37.91 -42.47 -24.14
CA LEU A 156 -37.76 -42.76 -25.57
C LEU A 156 -37.47 -44.24 -25.84
N GLU A 157 -36.69 -44.92 -25.00
CA GLU A 157 -36.48 -46.36 -25.07
C GLU A 157 -37.78 -47.13 -24.86
N GLN A 158 -38.61 -46.75 -23.87
CA GLN A 158 -39.93 -47.36 -23.65
C GLN A 158 -40.89 -47.12 -24.83
N GLU A 159 -40.89 -45.91 -25.42
CA GLU A 159 -41.69 -45.60 -26.61
C GLU A 159 -41.23 -46.41 -27.83
N LEU A 160 -39.91 -46.56 -28.02
CA LEU A 160 -39.31 -47.36 -29.09
C LEU A 160 -39.65 -48.84 -28.94
N VAL A 161 -39.65 -49.38 -27.71
CA VAL A 161 -40.12 -50.76 -27.43
C VAL A 161 -41.61 -50.91 -27.77
N LYS A 162 -42.48 -50.01 -27.30
CA LYS A 162 -43.93 -50.03 -27.62
C LYS A 162 -44.19 -49.92 -29.13
N ALA A 163 -43.43 -49.07 -29.83
CA ALA A 163 -43.51 -48.94 -31.28
C ALA A 163 -43.07 -50.24 -31.98
N LYS A 164 -42.00 -50.88 -31.52
CA LYS A 164 -41.57 -52.21 -32.01
C LYS A 164 -42.64 -53.27 -31.79
N GLU A 165 -43.25 -53.33 -30.60
CA GLU A 165 -44.35 -54.25 -30.29
C GLU A 165 -45.55 -54.03 -31.25
N TYR A 166 -45.99 -52.77 -31.41
CA TYR A 166 -47.05 -52.42 -32.35
C TYR A 166 -46.71 -52.82 -33.80
N THR A 167 -45.50 -52.51 -34.28
CA THR A 167 -45.07 -52.90 -35.63
C THR A 167 -45.03 -54.43 -35.80
N ASN A 168 -44.59 -55.17 -34.78
CA ASN A 168 -44.56 -56.63 -34.80
C ASN A 168 -45.98 -57.23 -34.82
N ASP A 169 -46.92 -56.65 -34.08
CA ASP A 169 -48.33 -57.07 -34.11
C ASP A 169 -49.03 -56.70 -35.42
N THR A 170 -48.70 -55.57 -36.05
CA THR A 170 -49.15 -55.28 -37.42
C THR A 170 -48.51 -56.21 -38.44
N MET A 171 -47.24 -56.61 -38.24
CA MET A 171 -46.54 -57.59 -39.09
C MET A 171 -47.20 -58.98 -39.00
N LYS A 172 -47.60 -59.43 -37.81
CA LYS A 172 -48.39 -60.67 -37.61
C LYS A 172 -49.73 -60.61 -38.34
N LYS A 173 -50.47 -59.50 -38.21
CA LYS A 173 -51.75 -59.30 -38.92
C LYS A 173 -51.57 -59.29 -40.44
N LEU A 174 -50.49 -58.66 -40.93
CA LEU A 174 -50.11 -58.71 -42.34
C LEU A 174 -49.80 -60.13 -42.80
N TRP A 175 -49.09 -60.93 -42.00
CA TRP A 175 -48.81 -62.34 -42.29
C TRP A 175 -50.08 -63.21 -42.31
N GLU A 176 -51.04 -62.95 -41.44
CA GLU A 176 -52.36 -63.60 -41.48
C GLU A 176 -53.13 -63.21 -42.75
N VAL A 177 -53.13 -61.93 -43.13
CA VAL A 177 -53.72 -61.45 -44.39
C VAL A 177 -53.01 -62.09 -45.59
N GLU A 178 -51.68 -62.11 -45.63
CA GLU A 178 -50.87 -62.74 -46.68
C GLU A 178 -51.17 -64.23 -46.83
N LYS A 179 -51.32 -64.94 -45.70
CA LYS A 179 -51.75 -66.34 -45.67
C LYS A 179 -53.17 -66.52 -46.24
N THR A 180 -54.12 -65.65 -45.89
CA THR A 180 -55.47 -65.70 -46.46
C THR A 180 -55.51 -65.31 -47.95
N CYS A 181 -54.67 -64.37 -48.39
CA CYS A 181 -54.45 -64.06 -49.80
C CYS A 181 -53.86 -65.27 -50.55
N SER A 182 -52.90 -65.99 -49.97
CA SER A 182 -52.35 -67.22 -50.55
C SER A 182 -53.39 -68.34 -50.66
N GLN A 183 -54.25 -68.49 -49.65
CA GLN A 183 -55.39 -69.42 -49.70
C GLN A 183 -56.45 -69.00 -50.74
N LEU A 184 -56.73 -67.70 -50.86
CA LEU A 184 -57.60 -67.17 -51.90
C LEU A 184 -57.00 -67.34 -53.28
N GLN A 185 -55.69 -67.17 -53.44
CA GLN A 185 -54.96 -67.40 -54.69
C GLN A 185 -54.99 -68.88 -55.08
N GLN A 186 -54.80 -69.82 -54.15
CA GLN A 186 -55.00 -71.24 -54.42
C GLN A 186 -56.46 -71.58 -54.80
N LYS A 187 -57.45 -70.94 -54.16
CA LYS A 187 -58.86 -71.09 -54.54
C LYS A 187 -59.16 -70.49 -55.91
N LEU A 188 -58.56 -69.34 -56.24
CA LEU A 188 -58.65 -68.71 -57.55
C LEU A 188 -58.03 -69.62 -58.60
N GLN A 189 -56.83 -70.14 -58.36
CA GLN A 189 -56.17 -71.10 -59.25
C GLN A 189 -57.00 -72.39 -59.43
N SER A 190 -57.66 -72.89 -58.39
CA SER A 190 -58.62 -74.00 -58.49
C SER A 190 -59.92 -73.63 -59.22
N PHE A 191 -60.36 -72.37 -59.14
CA PHE A 191 -61.50 -71.87 -59.93
C PHE A 191 -61.11 -71.56 -61.38
N GLU A 192 -59.87 -71.16 -61.65
CA GLU A 192 -59.27 -70.99 -62.97
C GLU A 192 -59.07 -72.34 -63.65
N GLU A 193 -58.58 -73.37 -62.93
CA GLU A 193 -58.53 -74.75 -63.42
C GLU A 193 -59.94 -75.31 -63.71
N LYS A 194 -60.94 -74.96 -62.89
CA LYS A 194 -62.35 -75.28 -63.17
C LYS A 194 -62.94 -74.47 -64.33
N LEU A 195 -62.55 -73.21 -64.49
CA LEU A 195 -62.95 -72.40 -65.63
C LEU A 195 -62.31 -72.94 -66.91
N CYS A 196 -61.04 -73.35 -66.91
CA CYS A 196 -60.46 -74.13 -68.00
C CYS A 196 -61.30 -75.39 -68.28
N SER A 197 -61.69 -76.18 -67.27
CA SER A 197 -62.54 -77.35 -67.52
C SER A 197 -63.93 -77.02 -68.09
N LEU A 198 -64.49 -75.83 -67.79
CA LEU A 198 -65.79 -75.36 -68.27
C LEU A 198 -65.72 -74.62 -69.61
N GLU A 199 -64.58 -73.98 -69.91
CA GLU A 199 -64.24 -73.40 -71.21
C GLU A 199 -63.86 -74.53 -72.19
N ASP A 200 -63.19 -75.58 -71.73
CA ASP A 200 -62.98 -76.84 -72.47
C ASP A 200 -64.32 -77.55 -72.77
N GLU A 201 -65.27 -77.56 -71.83
CA GLU A 201 -66.65 -78.03 -72.08
C GLU A 201 -67.43 -77.11 -73.05
N ASN A 202 -67.23 -75.79 -73.02
CA ASN A 202 -67.87 -74.87 -73.97
C ASN A 202 -67.21 -74.87 -75.37
N HIS A 203 -65.92 -75.20 -75.47
CA HIS A 203 -65.18 -75.12 -76.73
C HIS A 203 -65.52 -76.19 -77.77
N VAL A 204 -66.29 -77.23 -77.40
CA VAL A 204 -66.76 -78.26 -78.33
C VAL A 204 -67.99 -77.80 -79.15
N LEU A 205 -68.67 -76.72 -78.78
CA LEU A 205 -69.90 -76.26 -79.46
C LEU A 205 -69.97 -74.75 -79.76
N ARG A 206 -69.05 -74.25 -80.62
CA ARG A 206 -69.40 -73.61 -81.92
C ARG A 206 -68.21 -72.92 -82.61
N GLN A 207 -67.97 -73.32 -83.85
CA GLN A 207 -67.24 -72.50 -84.83
C GLN A 207 -68.08 -71.31 -85.33
N LYS A 208 -67.38 -70.35 -85.96
CA LYS A 208 -67.82 -69.38 -86.99
C LYS A 208 -68.38 -67.99 -86.59
N THR A 209 -67.51 -67.00 -86.81
CA THR A 209 -67.72 -65.83 -87.71
C THR A 209 -68.12 -64.45 -87.11
N LEU A 210 -67.07 -63.68 -86.80
CA LEU A 210 -66.76 -62.30 -87.26
C LEU A 210 -67.62 -61.05 -86.95
N PHE A 211 -66.88 -60.02 -86.50
CA PHE A 211 -66.99 -58.55 -86.71
C PHE A 211 -68.23 -57.75 -86.22
N ALA A 212 -67.98 -56.83 -85.28
CA ALA A 212 -68.21 -55.38 -85.47
C ALA A 212 -67.44 -54.52 -84.41
N SER A 213 -67.22 -53.24 -84.71
CA SER A 213 -66.54 -52.19 -83.92
C SER A 213 -67.41 -50.90 -84.00
N PRO A 214 -67.01 -49.67 -83.58
CA PRO A 214 -66.04 -49.15 -82.60
C PRO A 214 -66.65 -48.05 -81.65
N LYS A 215 -65.77 -47.25 -81.00
CA LYS A 215 -65.91 -45.84 -80.50
C LYS A 215 -66.16 -45.68 -78.98
N SER A 216 -65.57 -44.69 -78.26
CA SER A 216 -64.67 -43.58 -78.65
C SER A 216 -63.94 -42.93 -77.44
N ASN A 217 -62.66 -42.55 -77.62
CA ASN A 217 -61.85 -41.42 -77.07
C ASN A 217 -61.87 -41.10 -75.53
N ARG A 218 -60.74 -41.00 -74.78
CA ARG A 218 -59.56 -40.07 -74.76
C ARG A 218 -59.90 -38.57 -74.56
N PRO A 219 -58.99 -37.67 -74.06
CA PRO A 219 -57.71 -37.84 -73.30
C PRO A 219 -57.37 -36.73 -72.22
N GLY A 220 -56.28 -36.90 -71.44
CA GLY A 220 -55.40 -35.77 -70.98
C GLY A 220 -54.75 -35.90 -69.57
N VAL A 221 -53.47 -35.63 -69.21
CA VAL A 221 -52.40 -34.64 -69.59
C VAL A 221 -52.43 -33.41 -68.62
N VAL A 222 -51.47 -33.06 -67.72
CA VAL A 222 -50.04 -33.44 -67.42
C VAL A 222 -49.66 -33.35 -65.89
N LYS A 223 -48.49 -33.94 -65.51
CA LYS A 223 -47.46 -33.60 -64.46
C LYS A 223 -47.23 -32.06 -64.18
N PRO A 224 -46.33 -31.57 -63.26
CA PRO A 224 -45.50 -32.21 -62.20
C PRO A 224 -45.27 -31.41 -60.86
N PHE A 225 -44.44 -31.98 -59.96
CA PHE A 225 -43.38 -31.37 -59.10
C PHE A 225 -43.63 -30.53 -57.81
N LEU A 226 -42.88 -30.93 -56.77
CA LEU A 226 -42.13 -30.18 -55.74
C LEU A 226 -42.79 -29.39 -54.57
N GLU A 227 -42.07 -29.47 -53.44
CA GLU A 227 -41.71 -28.39 -52.47
C GLU A 227 -42.54 -28.13 -51.18
N VAL A 228 -41.98 -28.63 -50.07
CA VAL A 228 -41.63 -27.95 -48.79
C VAL A 228 -42.31 -26.60 -48.46
N THR A 229 -42.91 -26.49 -47.26
CA THR A 229 -42.50 -25.50 -46.22
C THR A 229 -43.27 -25.63 -44.91
N CYS A 230 -42.57 -25.35 -43.80
CA CYS A 230 -43.17 -24.90 -42.53
C CYS A 230 -43.06 -23.38 -42.45
N HIS A 231 -43.98 -22.71 -41.74
CA HIS A 231 -43.71 -21.36 -41.22
C HIS A 231 -44.60 -21.01 -40.03
N SER A 232 -43.97 -20.60 -38.91
CA SER A 232 -44.51 -19.58 -38.00
C SER A 232 -43.42 -19.10 -37.04
N PHE A 233 -43.59 -17.87 -36.54
CA PHE A 233 -42.76 -17.14 -35.57
C PHE A 233 -41.33 -16.72 -35.98
N ILE A 234 -40.72 -15.65 -35.43
CA ILE A 234 -41.17 -14.25 -35.18
C ILE A 234 -39.96 -13.41 -34.69
N TRP A 235 -40.06 -12.08 -34.79
CA TRP A 235 -39.27 -11.04 -34.07
C TRP A 235 -37.89 -10.55 -34.60
N THR A 236 -37.98 -9.45 -35.36
CA THR A 236 -37.38 -8.11 -35.10
C THR A 236 -36.08 -7.87 -34.30
N LYS A 237 -35.40 -6.79 -34.72
CA LYS A 237 -34.76 -5.74 -33.88
C LYS A 237 -33.29 -5.92 -33.46
N LEU A 238 -32.41 -5.45 -34.34
CA LEU A 238 -31.04 -5.04 -34.01
C LEU A 238 -31.01 -3.52 -33.73
N THR A 239 -30.77 -3.10 -32.48
CA THR A 239 -30.54 -1.68 -32.12
C THR A 239 -29.60 -1.56 -30.91
N THR A 240 -28.33 -1.95 -31.04
CA THR A 240 -27.22 -1.66 -30.08
C THR A 240 -25.88 -2.01 -30.72
N GLU A 241 -25.46 -1.26 -31.75
CA GLU A 241 -24.23 -1.59 -32.53
C GLU A 241 -23.19 -0.46 -32.52
N LYS A 242 -23.36 0.57 -31.67
CA LYS A 242 -22.48 1.75 -31.60
C LYS A 242 -21.55 1.82 -30.37
N HIS A 243 -21.58 0.83 -29.48
CA HIS A 243 -20.75 0.83 -28.27
C HIS A 243 -19.56 -0.14 -28.37
N GLN A 244 -19.79 -1.36 -28.86
CA GLN A 244 -18.77 -2.42 -28.99
C GLN A 244 -17.50 -1.95 -29.74
N GLU A 245 -17.66 -1.29 -30.90
CA GLU A 245 -16.53 -0.82 -31.71
C GLU A 245 -15.72 0.30 -31.02
N ASN A 246 -16.37 1.14 -30.22
CA ASN A 246 -15.73 2.23 -29.49
C ASN A 246 -14.86 1.69 -28.34
N ASP A 247 -15.37 0.67 -27.64
CA ASP A 247 -14.68 0.02 -26.53
C ASP A 247 -13.44 -0.74 -27.04
N GLU A 248 -13.53 -1.46 -28.17
CA GLU A 248 -12.38 -2.10 -28.81
C GLU A 248 -11.30 -1.11 -29.24
N PHE A 249 -11.70 0.05 -29.81
CA PHE A 249 -10.77 1.10 -30.22
C PHE A 249 -10.05 1.74 -29.01
N LEU A 250 -10.77 2.01 -27.92
CA LEU A 250 -10.17 2.48 -26.67
C LEU A 250 -9.25 1.44 -26.04
N SER A 251 -9.65 0.16 -26.03
CA SER A 251 -8.82 -0.93 -25.53
C SER A 251 -7.45 -0.96 -26.22
N ARG A 252 -7.43 -0.73 -27.54
CA ARG A 252 -6.20 -0.63 -28.33
C ARG A 252 -5.37 0.60 -27.95
N CYS A 253 -5.99 1.78 -27.87
CA CYS A 253 -5.31 3.03 -27.50
C CYS A 253 -4.75 3.04 -26.07
N ILE A 254 -5.25 2.17 -25.20
CA ILE A 254 -4.79 2.03 -23.81
C ILE A 254 -3.73 0.92 -23.68
N LYS A 255 -3.82 -0.17 -24.45
CA LYS A 255 -2.85 -1.28 -24.40
C LYS A 255 -1.58 -1.02 -25.21
N GLU A 256 -1.63 -0.14 -26.22
CA GLU A 256 -0.48 0.22 -27.05
C GLU A 256 0.19 1.51 -26.54
N ASP A 257 1.53 1.53 -26.48
CA ASP A 257 2.28 2.76 -26.25
C ASP A 257 2.31 3.61 -27.53
N LEU A 258 1.50 4.68 -27.54
CA LEU A 258 1.41 5.64 -28.64
C LEU A 258 2.45 6.77 -28.54
N GLY A 259 3.23 6.79 -27.46
CA GLY A 259 4.36 7.70 -27.26
C GLY A 259 4.01 9.19 -27.21
N PHE A 260 5.00 10.01 -27.58
CA PHE A 260 4.95 11.46 -27.56
C PHE A 260 5.26 12.04 -28.94
N LYS A 261 4.52 13.06 -29.34
CA LYS A 261 4.82 13.87 -30.53
C LYS A 261 4.98 15.33 -30.13
N ASP A 262 6.12 15.93 -30.45
CA ASP A 262 6.46 17.32 -30.10
C ASP A 262 6.27 17.63 -28.60
N GLY A 263 6.64 16.67 -27.73
CA GLY A 263 6.47 16.75 -26.28
C GLY A 263 5.02 16.59 -25.78
N LYS A 264 4.06 16.27 -26.65
CA LYS A 264 2.65 16.06 -26.29
C LYS A 264 2.32 14.56 -26.22
N PRO A 265 1.66 14.08 -25.15
CA PRO A 265 1.22 12.69 -25.03
C PRO A 265 0.16 12.35 -26.07
N VAL A 266 0.42 11.34 -26.92
CA VAL A 266 -0.42 11.04 -28.08
C VAL A 266 -1.71 10.32 -27.67
N ALA A 267 -1.64 9.33 -26.77
CA ALA A 267 -2.83 8.58 -26.34
C ALA A 267 -3.87 9.51 -25.68
N ALA A 268 -3.43 10.45 -24.83
CA ALA A 268 -4.29 11.49 -24.26
C ALA A 268 -5.03 12.33 -25.34
N CYS A 269 -4.34 12.68 -26.43
CA CYS A 269 -4.93 13.45 -27.53
C CYS A 269 -5.93 12.61 -28.36
N VAL A 270 -5.68 11.31 -28.53
CA VAL A 270 -6.57 10.38 -29.26
C VAL A 270 -7.82 10.10 -28.43
N ILE A 271 -7.66 9.68 -27.16
CA ILE A 271 -8.76 9.40 -26.24
C ILE A 271 -9.68 10.61 -26.10
N TYR A 272 -9.12 11.81 -25.91
CA TYR A 272 -9.94 13.04 -25.84
C TYR A 272 -10.74 13.30 -27.13
N LYS A 273 -10.14 13.10 -28.31
CA LYS A 273 -10.86 13.26 -29.59
C LYS A 273 -11.98 12.24 -29.75
N CYS A 274 -11.77 11.00 -29.34
CA CYS A 274 -12.81 9.95 -29.34
C CYS A 274 -13.99 10.34 -28.44
N LEU A 275 -13.72 10.79 -27.20
CA LEU A 275 -14.75 11.25 -26.27
C LEU A 275 -15.58 12.43 -26.84
N VAL A 276 -14.95 13.37 -27.55
CA VAL A 276 -15.66 14.47 -28.22
C VAL A 276 -16.47 13.95 -29.42
N GLN A 277 -15.88 13.11 -30.28
CA GLN A 277 -16.54 12.59 -31.48
C GLN A 277 -17.75 11.69 -31.17
N TRP A 278 -17.73 10.99 -30.03
CA TRP A 278 -18.79 10.09 -29.59
C TRP A 278 -19.82 10.75 -28.68
N HIS A 279 -19.78 12.08 -28.52
CA HIS A 279 -20.70 12.83 -27.64
C HIS A 279 -20.71 12.31 -26.20
N ALA A 280 -19.55 11.83 -25.71
CA ALA A 280 -19.41 11.27 -24.36
C ALA A 280 -19.61 12.31 -23.23
N PHE A 281 -19.84 13.58 -23.56
CA PHE A 281 -20.13 14.67 -22.62
C PHE A 281 -21.61 15.00 -22.51
N ASP A 282 -22.46 14.49 -23.43
CA ASP A 282 -23.89 14.81 -23.50
C ASP A 282 -24.78 13.75 -22.78
N SER A 283 -24.19 12.69 -22.22
CA SER A 283 -24.89 11.64 -21.48
C SER A 283 -24.83 11.88 -19.97
N GLU A 284 -25.96 11.72 -19.25
CA GLU A 284 -26.03 11.89 -17.80
C GLU A 284 -25.23 10.84 -16.99
N ARG A 285 -24.87 9.72 -17.62
CA ARG A 285 -23.88 8.76 -17.10
C ARG A 285 -23.00 8.25 -18.22
N THR A 286 -21.71 8.20 -17.97
CA THR A 286 -20.68 8.05 -19.00
C THR A 286 -19.72 6.91 -18.63
N SER A 287 -20.23 5.68 -18.68
CA SER A 287 -19.49 4.44 -18.39
C SER A 287 -18.19 4.28 -19.19
N ILE A 288 -18.05 5.02 -20.28
CA ILE A 288 -16.83 5.15 -21.09
C ILE A 288 -15.64 5.73 -20.29
N PHE A 289 -15.88 6.59 -19.29
CA PHE A 289 -14.80 7.09 -18.42
C PHE A 289 -14.39 6.04 -17.39
N ASP A 290 -15.34 5.29 -16.83
CA ASP A 290 -15.06 4.16 -15.95
C ASP A 290 -14.21 3.11 -16.70
N TYR A 291 -14.56 2.80 -17.95
CA TYR A 291 -13.79 1.93 -18.84
C TYR A 291 -12.36 2.44 -19.09
N ILE A 292 -12.18 3.74 -19.34
CA ILE A 292 -10.85 4.35 -19.54
C ILE A 292 -10.02 4.26 -18.24
N ILE A 293 -10.63 4.55 -17.09
CA ILE A 293 -9.96 4.49 -15.78
C ILE A 293 -9.55 3.04 -15.46
N GLU A 294 -10.44 2.08 -15.67
CA GLU A 294 -10.18 0.66 -15.48
C GLU A 294 -9.06 0.17 -16.41
N GLY A 295 -9.14 0.46 -17.70
CA GLY A 295 -8.11 0.08 -18.68
C GLY A 295 -6.71 0.64 -18.33
N ILE A 296 -6.62 1.90 -17.91
CA ILE A 296 -5.34 2.52 -17.50
C ILE A 296 -4.82 1.86 -16.21
N ASN A 297 -5.70 1.55 -15.25
CA ASN A 297 -5.33 0.85 -14.03
C ASN A 297 -4.81 -0.57 -14.30
N GLU A 298 -5.39 -1.31 -15.25
CA GLU A 298 -4.88 -2.63 -15.64
C GLU A 298 -3.49 -2.55 -16.29
N VAL A 299 -3.25 -1.56 -17.14
CA VAL A 299 -1.90 -1.36 -17.73
C VAL A 299 -0.89 -0.94 -16.67
N LEU A 300 -1.28 -0.14 -15.68
CA LEU A 300 -0.43 0.23 -14.52
C LEU A 300 -0.14 -0.95 -13.58
N LYS A 301 -1.03 -1.95 -13.48
CA LYS A 301 -0.81 -3.17 -12.67
C LYS A 301 0.15 -4.16 -13.34
N VAL A 302 0.22 -4.16 -14.67
CA VAL A 302 0.95 -5.18 -15.46
C VAL A 302 2.28 -4.66 -16.02
N GLY A 303 2.44 -3.35 -16.23
CA GLY A 303 3.64 -2.74 -16.81
C GLY A 303 4.79 -2.47 -15.83
N ASP A 304 5.99 -2.20 -16.37
CA ASP A 304 7.16 -1.76 -15.60
C ASP A 304 6.94 -0.36 -15.02
N GLU A 305 6.97 -0.25 -13.68
CA GLU A 305 6.80 1.01 -12.94
C GLU A 305 7.73 2.14 -13.45
N ASN A 306 8.93 1.82 -13.94
CA ASN A 306 9.91 2.83 -14.35
C ASN A 306 9.59 3.49 -15.71
N VAL A 307 8.73 2.87 -16.53
CA VAL A 307 8.39 3.31 -17.89
C VAL A 307 6.91 3.60 -18.01
N THR A 308 6.07 2.68 -17.53
CA THR A 308 4.62 2.72 -17.66
C THR A 308 4.00 3.81 -16.77
N LEU A 309 4.49 4.01 -15.55
CA LEU A 309 3.95 5.01 -14.63
C LEU A 309 4.24 6.46 -15.10
N PRO A 310 5.47 6.86 -15.49
CA PRO A 310 5.72 8.20 -16.03
C PRO A 310 4.93 8.49 -17.32
N TYR A 311 4.80 7.51 -18.21
CA TYR A 311 4.01 7.63 -19.44
C TYR A 311 2.52 7.88 -19.13
N TRP A 312 1.91 7.05 -18.28
CA TRP A 312 0.49 7.21 -17.94
C TRP A 312 0.21 8.42 -17.07
N LEU A 313 1.13 8.83 -16.20
CA LEU A 313 1.02 10.08 -15.44
C LEU A 313 1.02 11.31 -16.39
N SER A 314 1.83 11.30 -17.44
CA SER A 314 1.83 12.37 -18.45
C SER A 314 0.56 12.34 -19.33
N ASN A 315 0.09 11.15 -19.72
CA ASN A 315 -1.14 11.02 -20.51
C ASN A 315 -2.40 11.42 -19.71
N THR A 316 -2.55 10.94 -18.48
CA THR A 316 -3.71 11.24 -17.62
C THR A 316 -3.79 12.72 -17.24
N SER A 317 -2.67 13.36 -16.91
CA SER A 317 -2.62 14.81 -16.62
C SER A 317 -2.96 15.67 -17.84
N ALA A 318 -2.52 15.30 -19.05
CA ALA A 318 -2.92 15.97 -20.28
C ALA A 318 -4.39 15.76 -20.63
N LEU A 319 -4.91 14.53 -20.47
CA LEU A 319 -6.32 14.20 -20.68
C LEU A 319 -7.21 15.02 -19.73
N LEU A 320 -6.86 15.09 -18.44
CA LEU A 320 -7.54 15.93 -17.45
C LEU A 320 -7.54 17.41 -17.85
N CYS A 321 -6.43 17.94 -18.39
CA CYS A 321 -6.36 19.31 -18.89
C CYS A 321 -7.31 19.56 -20.07
N PHE A 322 -7.48 18.59 -20.99
CA PHE A 322 -8.44 18.70 -22.08
C PHE A 322 -9.89 18.63 -21.58
N LEU A 323 -10.20 17.73 -20.66
CA LEU A 323 -11.52 17.60 -20.04
C LEU A 323 -11.94 18.87 -19.28
N GLN A 324 -11.02 19.44 -18.48
CA GLN A 324 -11.24 20.69 -17.74
C GLN A 324 -11.40 21.93 -18.64
N LYS A 325 -10.84 21.91 -19.85
CA LYS A 325 -11.10 22.97 -20.85
C LYS A 325 -12.49 22.84 -21.45
N ASN A 326 -12.94 21.61 -21.74
CA ASN A 326 -14.23 21.36 -22.36
C ASN A 326 -15.42 21.71 -21.42
N SER A 327 -15.29 21.43 -20.12
CA SER A 327 -16.31 21.80 -19.12
C SER A 327 -16.44 23.31 -18.88
N ARG A 328 -15.42 24.10 -19.22
CA ARG A 328 -15.46 25.58 -19.15
C ARG A 328 -16.03 26.24 -20.40
N SER A 329 -16.10 25.54 -21.53
CA SER A 329 -16.55 26.11 -22.81
C SER A 329 -18.05 25.99 -23.09
N ASN A 330 -18.80 25.14 -22.36
CA ASN A 330 -20.27 25.06 -22.48
C ASN A 330 -21.02 26.16 -21.68
N GLY A 331 -20.31 27.06 -20.99
CA GLY A 331 -20.87 28.25 -20.36
C GLY A 331 -20.96 29.43 -21.32
N LEU A 332 -22.10 29.60 -21.99
CA LEU A 332 -22.32 30.69 -22.96
C LEU A 332 -22.57 32.04 -22.26
N LEU A 333 -21.74 33.04 -22.61
CA LEU A 333 -21.84 34.49 -22.30
C LEU A 333 -21.54 34.95 -20.85
N THR A 334 -20.39 35.62 -20.65
CA THR A 334 -20.33 37.08 -20.42
C THR A 334 -18.88 37.61 -20.46
N ALA A 335 -18.72 38.92 -20.72
CA ALA A 335 -17.44 39.60 -20.92
C ALA A 335 -16.65 39.76 -19.59
N THR A 336 -15.32 39.93 -19.56
CA THR A 336 -14.61 41.10 -20.09
C THR A 336 -13.10 40.90 -20.25
N SER A 337 -12.53 41.64 -21.19
CA SER A 337 -11.09 41.94 -21.23
C SER A 337 -10.76 43.02 -20.20
N GLN A 338 -9.76 42.79 -19.35
CA GLN A 338 -8.89 43.87 -18.86
C GLN A 338 -7.43 43.43 -18.73
N ARG A 339 -6.54 44.34 -19.15
CA ARG A 339 -5.08 44.26 -19.00
C ARG A 339 -4.65 44.90 -17.68
N SER A 340 -3.67 44.31 -17.01
CA SER A 340 -2.45 44.99 -16.51
C SER A 340 -1.43 43.90 -16.13
N ALA A 341 -0.11 43.96 -16.36
CA ALA A 341 0.87 45.04 -16.59
C ALA A 341 1.28 45.82 -15.31
N GLY A 342 2.45 45.47 -14.76
CA GLY A 342 3.10 46.13 -13.62
C GLY A 342 3.84 45.09 -12.74
N SER A 343 5.18 44.99 -12.77
CA SER A 343 6.17 45.90 -12.16
C SER A 343 6.47 45.51 -10.71
N SER A 344 7.53 44.74 -10.41
CA SER A 344 8.96 45.13 -10.30
C SER A 344 9.39 45.60 -8.90
N GLY A 345 10.37 44.89 -8.32
CA GLY A 345 11.26 45.37 -7.25
C GLY A 345 10.76 45.23 -5.79
N MET A 346 11.62 45.40 -4.77
CA MET A 346 13.09 45.32 -4.71
C MET A 346 13.56 45.45 -3.23
N ASN A 347 14.65 44.78 -2.86
CA ASN A 347 15.49 45.03 -1.67
C ASN A 347 14.86 44.78 -0.25
N GLY A 348 15.60 44.33 0.77
CA GLY A 348 17.03 43.97 0.84
C GLY A 348 17.93 45.05 1.45
N ARG A 349 17.83 45.29 2.77
CA ARG A 349 18.79 45.97 3.67
C ARG A 349 18.61 45.32 5.06
N ILE A 350 19.59 44.73 5.76
CA ILE A 350 20.94 45.18 6.16
C ILE A 350 20.91 46.48 6.97
N SER A 351 21.02 46.37 8.30
CA SER A 351 22.15 46.88 9.10
C SER A 351 21.86 46.82 10.61
N GLN A 352 22.68 46.07 11.34
CA GLN A 352 22.94 46.33 12.76
C GLN A 352 23.77 47.62 12.87
N LEU A 353 23.66 48.40 13.96
CA LEU A 353 24.71 49.27 14.50
C LEU A 353 24.33 49.86 15.89
N LEU A 354 25.20 49.57 16.87
CA LEU A 354 25.56 50.33 18.08
C LEU A 354 24.60 50.64 19.26
N GLY A 355 25.22 50.57 20.46
CA GLY A 355 24.96 51.40 21.64
C GLY A 355 24.44 50.62 22.85
N THR A 356 25.13 50.54 24.00
CA THR A 356 26.46 51.06 24.42
C THR A 356 27.00 50.16 25.53
#